data_AF-A0A3J8TAH4-F1
#
_entry.id   AF-A0A3J8TAH4-F1
#
_cell.length_a   1.000
_cell.length_b   1.000
_cell.length_c   1.000
_cell.angle_alpha   90.00
_cell.angle_beta   90.00
_cell.angle_gamma   90.00
#
_symmetry.space_group_name_H-M   'P 1'
#
loop_
_entity.id
_entity.type
_entity.pdbx_description
1 polymer ?
#
loop_
_entity_poly.entity_id
_entity_poly.type
_entity_poly.pdbx_seq_one_letter_code
_entity_poly.pdbx_strand_id
1 'polypeptide(L)'
;MISTDKLDSFQGRLDVLRIVNEYFKENQSFCKFSELQRKQVAGIVTDSEVNWKWFGSMVGAGKFKNRINTNNIYLSDALDYIPLTGSVRETDYNKFVETFQLAFPDGGAGIAIASRLLAMKRPDYFVCLDSQNRYKLCKDFGISTTITFEMYWGNIIARIIDSVWWSSPRPNTPIEEQAWNGRAAMIDAIFYEGLE
;
A
#
# COMPACT_ATOMS: atom_id res chain seq x y z
N MET A 1 12.49 17.84 18.64
CA MET A 1 12.74 16.49 19.21
C MET A 1 11.70 15.54 18.66
N ILE A 2 12.12 14.56 17.86
CA ILE A 2 11.24 13.48 17.41
C ILE A 2 10.95 12.59 18.63
N SER A 3 9.68 12.29 18.89
CA SER A 3 9.28 11.39 19.99
C SER A 3 9.77 9.97 19.71
N THR A 4 10.14 9.21 20.75
CA THR A 4 10.49 7.78 20.64
C THR A 4 9.42 6.98 19.90
N ASP A 5 8.15 7.23 20.20
CA ASP A 5 7.01 6.58 19.54
C ASP A 5 6.98 6.80 18.02
N LYS A 6 7.49 7.95 17.55
CA LYS A 6 7.56 8.28 16.11
C LYS A 6 8.69 7.53 15.42
N LEU A 7 9.85 7.43 16.07
CA LEU A 7 10.98 6.64 15.57
C LEU A 7 10.59 5.16 15.49
N ASP A 8 9.89 4.66 16.49
CA ASP A 8 9.39 3.29 16.53
C ASP A 8 8.35 3.02 15.43
N SER A 9 7.45 3.99 15.17
CA SER A 9 6.49 3.87 14.06
C SER A 9 7.18 3.89 12.69
N PHE A 10 8.15 4.78 12.49
CA PHE A 10 8.90 4.87 11.25
C PHE A 10 9.68 3.58 10.97
N GLN A 11 10.43 3.09 11.96
CA GLN A 11 11.19 1.83 11.81
C GLN A 11 10.25 0.64 11.59
N GLY A 12 9.15 0.55 12.35
CA GLY A 12 8.17 -0.53 12.20
C GLY A 12 7.50 -0.55 10.83
N ARG A 13 7.23 0.62 10.22
CA ARG A 13 6.75 0.72 8.85
C ARG A 13 7.78 0.21 7.84
N LEU A 14 9.04 0.59 8.01
CA LEU A 14 10.13 0.11 7.15
C LEU A 14 10.27 -1.41 7.22
N ASP A 15 10.15 -2.00 8.41
CA ASP A 15 10.20 -3.46 8.59
C ASP A 15 9.05 -4.16 7.86
N VAL A 16 7.82 -3.65 7.97
CA VAL A 16 6.67 -4.19 7.21
C VAL A 16 6.96 -4.17 5.71
N LEU A 17 7.43 -3.04 5.15
CA LEU A 17 7.72 -2.95 3.72
C LEU A 17 8.84 -3.88 3.27
N ARG A 18 9.88 -4.05 4.09
CA ARG A 18 10.98 -4.98 3.81
C ARG A 18 10.50 -6.42 3.74
N ILE A 19 9.78 -6.88 4.77
CA ILE A 19 9.27 -8.25 4.87
C ILE A 19 8.32 -8.55 3.70
N VAL A 20 7.44 -7.62 3.34
CA VAL A 20 6.53 -7.80 2.20
C VAL A 20 7.30 -7.88 0.88
N ASN A 21 8.33 -7.07 0.70
CA ASN A 21 9.16 -7.12 -0.51
C ASN A 21 9.87 -8.49 -0.64
N GLU A 22 10.35 -9.06 0.47
CA GLU A 22 10.90 -10.41 0.52
C GLU A 22 9.86 -11.45 0.08
N TYR A 23 8.63 -11.38 0.58
CA TYR A 23 7.55 -12.29 0.17
C TYR A 23 7.29 -12.27 -1.34
N PHE A 24 7.21 -11.09 -1.95
CA PHE A 24 6.98 -10.97 -3.40
C PHE A 24 8.19 -11.44 -4.23
N LYS A 25 9.43 -11.23 -3.75
CA LYS A 25 10.64 -11.74 -4.41
C LYS A 25 10.70 -13.26 -4.39
N GLU A 26 10.30 -13.89 -3.29
CA GLU A 26 10.30 -15.34 -3.12
C GLU A 26 9.16 -16.03 -3.90
N ASN A 27 7.96 -15.43 -3.88
CA ASN A 27 6.74 -16.14 -4.29
C ASN A 27 6.15 -15.67 -5.63
N GLN A 28 6.70 -14.63 -6.26
CA GLN A 28 6.30 -13.98 -7.52
C GLN A 28 4.83 -13.49 -7.58
N SER A 29 3.86 -14.37 -7.35
CA SER A 29 2.42 -14.13 -7.33
C SER A 29 1.82 -14.30 -5.94
N PHE A 30 0.81 -13.49 -5.63
CA PHE A 30 0.18 -13.46 -4.30
C PHE A 30 -0.51 -14.79 -3.92
N CYS A 31 -1.01 -15.54 -4.89
CA CYS A 31 -1.65 -16.84 -4.64
C CYS A 31 -0.69 -17.91 -4.07
N LYS A 32 0.63 -17.73 -4.25
CA LYS A 32 1.68 -18.63 -3.75
C LYS A 32 2.08 -18.38 -2.30
N PHE A 33 1.68 -17.24 -1.74
CA PHE A 33 1.98 -16.88 -0.36
C PHE A 33 1.33 -17.90 0.58
N SER A 34 1.90 -18.10 1.76
CA SER A 34 1.21 -18.82 2.83
C SER A 34 -0.02 -18.04 3.29
N GLU A 35 -0.95 -18.71 3.99
CA GLU A 35 -2.12 -18.03 4.56
C GLU A 35 -1.70 -16.89 5.50
N LEU A 36 -0.66 -17.11 6.31
CA LEU A 36 -0.14 -16.08 7.21
C LEU A 36 0.42 -14.88 6.42
N GLN A 37 1.24 -15.13 5.40
CA GLN A 37 1.80 -14.06 4.54
C GLN A 37 0.70 -13.23 3.88
N ARG A 38 -0.35 -13.87 3.35
CA ARG A 38 -1.51 -13.14 2.78
C ARG A 38 -2.21 -12.28 3.82
N LYS A 39 -2.43 -12.79 5.04
CA LYS A 39 -3.06 -12.04 6.13
C LYS A 39 -2.21 -10.85 6.57
N GLN A 40 -0.90 -11.01 6.63
CA GLN A 40 0.06 -9.98 6.99
C GLN A 40 0.05 -8.84 5.97
N VAL A 41 0.21 -9.17 4.68
CA VAL A 41 0.11 -8.22 3.55
C VAL A 41 -1.23 -7.50 3.59
N ALA A 42 -2.33 -8.21 3.80
CA ALA A 42 -3.67 -7.62 3.87
C ALA A 42 -3.93 -6.76 5.12
N GLY A 43 -3.06 -6.79 6.15
CA GLY A 43 -3.26 -6.01 7.37
C GLY A 43 -4.41 -6.52 8.25
N ILE A 44 -4.63 -7.85 8.27
CA ILE A 44 -5.73 -8.48 9.04
C ILE A 44 -5.23 -9.37 10.19
N VAL A 45 -3.92 -9.37 10.46
CA VAL A 45 -3.32 -10.03 11.63
C VAL A 45 -3.53 -9.18 12.88
N THR A 46 -3.87 -9.82 13.99
CA THR A 46 -4.12 -9.16 15.28
C THR A 46 -3.03 -9.38 16.32
N ASP A 47 -2.36 -10.54 16.29
CA ASP A 47 -1.28 -10.92 17.20
C ASP A 47 0.01 -11.18 16.43
N SER A 48 0.90 -10.20 16.43
CA SER A 48 2.23 -10.29 15.81
C SER A 48 3.16 -9.28 16.46
N GLU A 49 4.44 -9.63 16.58
CA GLU A 49 5.49 -8.71 17.02
C GLU A 49 5.62 -7.50 16.07
N VAL A 50 5.45 -7.74 14.76
CA VAL A 50 5.39 -6.68 13.75
C VAL A 50 3.97 -6.13 13.69
N ASN A 51 3.83 -4.81 13.84
CA ASN A 51 2.53 -4.16 13.72
C ASN A 51 2.13 -3.93 12.24
N TRP A 52 1.48 -4.94 11.65
CA TRP A 52 0.97 -4.89 10.26
C TRP A 52 -0.07 -3.80 9.98
N LYS A 53 -0.60 -3.17 11.03
CA LYS A 53 -1.62 -2.11 10.94
C LYS A 53 -1.02 -0.74 10.69
N TRP A 54 0.31 -0.63 10.61
CA TRP A 54 0.97 0.64 10.28
C TRP A 54 0.51 1.25 8.96
N PHE A 55 0.14 0.44 7.97
CA PHE A 55 -0.47 0.89 6.72
C PHE A 55 -1.99 0.62 6.71
N GLY A 56 -2.67 0.95 7.80
CA GLY A 56 -4.11 0.72 7.97
C GLY A 56 -4.49 -0.70 8.36
N SER A 57 -5.49 -0.82 9.24
CA SER A 57 -6.06 -2.10 9.67
C SER A 57 -7.23 -2.49 8.77
N MET A 58 -7.21 -3.71 8.22
CA MET A 58 -8.30 -4.24 7.42
C MET A 58 -9.15 -5.28 8.17
N VAL A 59 -8.96 -5.40 9.49
CA VAL A 59 -9.64 -6.40 10.33
C VAL A 59 -11.17 -6.32 10.24
N GLY A 60 -11.72 -5.11 10.13
CA GLY A 60 -13.16 -4.87 10.00
C GLY A 60 -13.74 -5.16 8.61
N ALA A 61 -12.90 -5.36 7.58
CA ALA A 61 -13.35 -5.58 6.21
C ALA A 61 -13.73 -7.05 5.98
N GLY A 62 -14.89 -7.48 6.51
CA GLY A 62 -15.29 -8.89 6.55
C GLY A 62 -15.24 -9.63 5.21
N LYS A 63 -15.77 -9.03 4.13
CA LYS A 63 -15.71 -9.63 2.77
C LYS A 63 -14.27 -9.77 2.28
N PHE A 64 -13.45 -8.73 2.47
CA PHE A 64 -12.03 -8.76 2.09
C PHE A 64 -11.26 -9.83 2.87
N LYS A 65 -11.45 -9.89 4.19
CA LYS A 65 -10.86 -10.93 5.05
C LYS A 65 -11.23 -12.33 4.57
N ASN A 66 -12.48 -12.57 4.18
CA ASN A 66 -12.87 -13.83 3.57
C ASN A 66 -12.08 -14.12 2.29
N ARG A 67 -11.97 -13.17 1.35
CA ARG A 67 -11.21 -13.35 0.10
C ARG A 67 -9.73 -13.65 0.32
N ILE A 68 -9.12 -13.03 1.33
CA ILE A 68 -7.72 -13.31 1.72
C ILE A 68 -7.58 -14.73 2.29
N ASN A 69 -8.49 -15.15 3.16
CA ASN A 69 -8.46 -16.47 3.78
C ASN A 69 -8.71 -17.58 2.76
N THR A 70 -9.61 -17.38 1.79
CA THR A 70 -9.91 -18.36 0.74
C THR A 70 -8.94 -18.30 -0.43
N ASN A 71 -7.87 -17.50 -0.35
CA ASN A 71 -6.90 -17.30 -1.43
C ASN A 71 -7.57 -16.99 -2.79
N ASN A 72 -8.49 -16.03 -2.80
CA ASN A 72 -9.26 -15.71 -4.00
C ASN A 72 -8.32 -15.32 -5.16
N ILE A 73 -8.42 -16.06 -6.27
CA ILE A 73 -7.46 -15.97 -7.39
C ILE A 73 -7.46 -14.58 -8.02
N TYR A 74 -8.61 -13.90 -8.12
CA TYR A 74 -8.70 -12.57 -8.71
C TYR A 74 -7.92 -11.51 -7.92
N LEU A 75 -7.68 -11.68 -6.61
CA LEU A 75 -6.78 -10.80 -5.87
C LEU A 75 -5.32 -10.96 -6.30
N SER A 76 -4.91 -12.20 -6.61
CA SER A 76 -3.57 -12.50 -7.11
C SER A 76 -3.41 -12.01 -8.54
N ASP A 77 -4.35 -12.38 -9.42
CA ASP A 77 -4.30 -12.02 -10.83
C ASP A 77 -4.30 -10.49 -11.01
N ALA A 78 -5.10 -9.78 -10.21
CA ALA A 78 -5.07 -8.32 -10.18
C ALA A 78 -3.67 -7.80 -9.84
N LEU A 79 -3.07 -8.30 -8.75
CA LEU A 79 -1.73 -7.89 -8.34
C LEU A 79 -0.67 -8.21 -9.39
N ASP A 80 -0.80 -9.28 -10.15
CA ASP A 80 0.16 -9.69 -11.17
C ASP A 80 0.23 -8.72 -12.36
N TYR A 81 -0.78 -7.88 -12.58
CA TYR A 81 -0.68 -6.74 -13.50
C TYR A 81 0.25 -5.64 -13.01
N ILE A 82 0.51 -5.55 -11.69
CA ILE A 82 1.40 -4.55 -11.12
C ILE A 82 2.82 -5.13 -11.08
N PRO A 83 3.78 -4.57 -11.84
CA PRO A 83 5.14 -5.10 -11.88
C PRO A 83 5.84 -4.88 -10.55
N LEU A 84 6.66 -5.85 -10.10
CA LEU A 84 7.42 -5.74 -8.85
C LEU A 84 8.57 -4.73 -8.94
N THR A 85 9.14 -4.54 -10.13
CA THR A 85 10.23 -3.60 -10.40
C THR A 85 9.96 -2.83 -11.70
N GLY A 86 10.67 -1.72 -11.90
CA GLY A 86 10.48 -0.86 -13.06
C GLY A 86 9.23 0.02 -12.97
N SER A 87 8.84 0.61 -14.10
CA SER A 87 7.74 1.57 -14.16
C SER A 87 6.37 0.91 -14.00
N VAL A 88 5.48 1.50 -13.20
CA VAL A 88 4.05 1.17 -13.18
C VAL A 88 3.32 2.18 -14.05
N ARG A 89 2.51 1.68 -15.00
CA ARG A 89 1.70 2.53 -15.89
C ARG A 89 0.24 2.55 -15.43
N GLU A 90 -0.49 3.58 -15.85
CA GLU A 90 -1.93 3.66 -15.61
C GLU A 90 -2.69 2.45 -16.18
N THR A 91 -2.23 1.93 -17.32
CA THR A 91 -2.79 0.71 -17.92
C THR A 91 -2.62 -0.52 -17.03
N ASP A 92 -1.56 -0.58 -16.23
CA ASP A 92 -1.31 -1.68 -15.29
C ASP A 92 -2.28 -1.56 -14.11
N TYR A 93 -2.47 -0.34 -13.60
CA TYR A 93 -3.45 -0.04 -12.57
C TYR A 93 -4.89 -0.33 -13.03
N ASN A 94 -5.28 0.05 -14.25
CA ASN A 94 -6.62 -0.19 -14.76
C ASN A 94 -6.94 -1.69 -14.86
N LYS A 95 -5.99 -2.50 -15.36
CA LYS A 95 -6.12 -3.97 -15.37
C LYS A 95 -6.19 -4.57 -13.97
N PHE A 96 -5.42 -4.03 -13.03
CA PHE A 96 -5.55 -4.38 -11.61
C PHE A 96 -6.97 -4.11 -11.12
N VAL A 97 -7.55 -2.92 -11.38
CA VAL A 97 -8.89 -2.55 -10.89
C VAL A 97 -9.97 -3.46 -11.47
N GLU A 98 -9.98 -3.63 -12.79
CA GLU A 98 -10.93 -4.49 -13.50
C GLU A 98 -10.92 -5.91 -12.92
N THR A 99 -9.73 -6.47 -12.71
CA THR A 99 -9.56 -7.83 -12.19
C THR A 99 -9.89 -7.91 -10.70
N PHE A 100 -9.46 -6.92 -9.91
CA PHE A 100 -9.71 -6.88 -8.47
C PHE A 100 -11.21 -6.87 -8.15
N GLN A 101 -12.00 -6.15 -8.95
CA GLN A 101 -13.45 -6.08 -8.78
C GLN A 101 -14.13 -7.44 -8.97
N LEU A 102 -13.57 -8.36 -9.76
CA LEU A 102 -14.08 -9.72 -9.94
C LEU A 102 -14.01 -10.56 -8.65
N ALA A 103 -13.17 -10.19 -7.68
CA ALA A 103 -13.17 -10.82 -6.36
C ALA A 103 -14.42 -10.46 -5.52
N PHE A 104 -15.18 -9.44 -5.92
CA PHE A 104 -16.31 -8.89 -5.17
C PHE A 104 -17.59 -8.76 -6.01
N PRO A 105 -18.11 -9.85 -6.60
CA PRO A 105 -19.32 -9.81 -7.43
C PRO A 105 -20.55 -9.32 -6.63
N ASP A 106 -20.57 -9.56 -5.33
CA ASP A 106 -21.65 -9.14 -4.42
C ASP A 106 -21.38 -7.76 -3.77
N GLY A 107 -20.46 -6.98 -4.34
CA GLY A 107 -19.99 -5.71 -3.79
C GLY A 107 -19.04 -5.86 -2.60
N GLY A 108 -18.40 -4.75 -2.21
CA GLY A 108 -17.37 -4.70 -1.17
C GLY A 108 -15.95 -4.46 -1.69
N ALA A 109 -15.78 -4.37 -3.01
CA ALA A 109 -14.58 -3.78 -3.61
C ALA A 109 -14.53 -2.29 -3.24
N GLY A 110 -13.50 -1.89 -2.50
CA GLY A 110 -13.30 -0.50 -2.11
C GLY A 110 -11.85 -0.10 -2.26
N ILE A 111 -11.61 1.19 -2.55
CA ILE A 111 -10.25 1.68 -2.79
C ILE A 111 -9.33 1.49 -1.58
N ALA A 112 -9.86 1.49 -0.35
CA ALA A 112 -9.05 1.30 0.85
C ALA A 112 -8.36 -0.07 0.89
N ILE A 113 -9.10 -1.16 0.66
CA ILE A 113 -8.54 -2.51 0.64
C ILE A 113 -7.66 -2.76 -0.60
N ALA A 114 -7.99 -2.14 -1.73
CA ALA A 114 -7.21 -2.26 -2.96
C ALA A 114 -5.87 -1.51 -2.84
N SER A 115 -5.90 -0.25 -2.39
CA SER A 115 -4.71 0.56 -2.17
C SER A 115 -3.79 -0.03 -1.10
N ARG A 116 -4.32 -0.75 -0.11
CA ARG A 116 -3.50 -1.57 0.80
C ARG A 116 -2.67 -2.61 0.06
N LEU A 117 -3.29 -3.46 -0.77
CA LEU A 117 -2.56 -4.47 -1.52
C LEU A 117 -1.54 -3.85 -2.50
N LEU A 118 -1.93 -2.76 -3.17
CA LEU A 118 -1.07 -2.02 -4.09
C LEU A 118 0.15 -1.44 -3.38
N ALA A 119 -0.05 -0.75 -2.25
CA ALA A 119 1.03 -0.17 -1.45
C ALA A 119 1.95 -1.25 -0.88
N MET A 120 1.44 -2.43 -0.55
CA MET A 120 2.27 -3.54 -0.14
C MET A 120 3.14 -4.09 -1.28
N LYS A 121 2.62 -4.21 -2.51
CA LYS A 121 3.40 -4.71 -3.65
C LYS A 121 4.40 -3.66 -4.19
N ARG A 122 3.97 -2.40 -4.29
CA ARG A 122 4.74 -1.28 -4.86
C ARG A 122 4.63 -0.04 -3.97
N PRO A 123 5.29 -0.05 -2.79
CA PRO A 123 5.22 1.04 -1.83
C PRO A 123 5.91 2.32 -2.33
N ASP A 124 6.75 2.22 -3.36
CA ASP A 124 7.31 3.38 -4.03
C ASP A 124 6.27 4.15 -4.85
N TYR A 125 5.24 3.48 -5.41
CA TYR A 125 4.20 4.11 -6.24
C TYR A 125 2.92 4.42 -5.48
N PHE A 126 2.46 3.52 -4.63
CA PHE A 126 1.09 3.57 -4.10
C PHE A 126 1.02 3.98 -2.64
N VAL A 127 0.01 4.79 -2.33
CA VAL A 127 -0.34 5.19 -0.97
C VAL A 127 -1.46 4.29 -0.46
N CYS A 128 -1.31 3.69 0.72
CA CYS A 128 -2.44 3.00 1.33
C CYS A 128 -3.46 4.03 1.85
N LEU A 129 -4.66 4.10 1.27
CA LEU A 129 -5.71 4.98 1.77
C LEU A 129 -6.50 4.32 2.89
N ASP A 130 -6.41 4.86 4.09
CA ASP A 130 -7.22 4.43 5.24
C ASP A 130 -8.08 5.57 5.78
N SER A 131 -8.84 5.34 6.85
CA SER A 131 -9.66 6.38 7.46
C SER A 131 -8.84 7.45 8.19
N GLN A 132 -7.60 7.16 8.57
CA GLN A 132 -6.74 8.05 9.36
C GLN A 132 -6.06 9.08 8.47
N ASN A 133 -5.53 8.67 7.30
CA ASN A 133 -4.79 9.55 6.40
C ASN A 133 -5.67 10.24 5.35
N ARG A 134 -6.84 9.68 5.01
CA ARG A 134 -7.68 10.14 3.90
C ARG A 134 -8.05 11.61 3.97
N TYR A 135 -8.51 12.10 5.13
CA TYR A 135 -8.96 13.50 5.24
C TYR A 135 -7.81 14.47 4.94
N LYS A 136 -6.66 14.26 5.60
CA LYS A 136 -5.50 15.14 5.45
C LYS A 136 -4.93 15.09 4.03
N LEU A 137 -4.74 13.87 3.50
CA LEU A 137 -4.26 13.68 2.14
C LEU A 137 -5.20 14.32 1.11
N CYS A 138 -6.51 14.11 1.22
CA CYS A 138 -7.46 14.72 0.28
C CYS A 138 -7.49 16.25 0.40
N LYS A 139 -7.38 16.79 1.62
CA LYS A 139 -7.32 18.24 1.86
C LYS A 139 -6.07 18.85 1.21
N ASP A 140 -4.91 18.26 1.40
CA ASP A 140 -3.64 18.78 0.89
C ASP A 140 -3.56 18.68 -0.65
N PHE A 141 -4.21 17.65 -1.21
CA PHE A 141 -4.35 17.50 -2.65
C PHE A 141 -5.52 18.33 -3.20
N GLY A 142 -6.34 18.98 -2.36
CA GLY A 142 -7.51 19.74 -2.80
C GLY A 142 -8.56 18.90 -3.53
N ILE A 143 -8.78 17.65 -3.10
CA ILE A 143 -9.71 16.70 -3.71
C ILE A 143 -10.78 16.21 -2.72
N SER A 144 -11.84 15.58 -3.26
CA SER A 144 -12.91 14.97 -2.46
C SER A 144 -12.37 13.87 -1.53
N THR A 145 -12.92 13.75 -0.32
CA THR A 145 -12.62 12.62 0.58
C THR A 145 -13.23 11.30 0.09
N THR A 146 -14.26 11.38 -0.76
CA THR A 146 -14.83 10.24 -1.48
C THR A 146 -14.01 9.97 -2.72
N ILE A 147 -13.09 9.00 -2.62
CA ILE A 147 -12.19 8.60 -3.70
C ILE A 147 -12.69 7.30 -4.33
N THR A 148 -12.95 7.33 -5.63
CA THR A 148 -13.23 6.13 -6.44
C THR A 148 -11.92 5.53 -6.99
N PHE A 149 -11.99 4.38 -7.66
CA PHE A 149 -10.82 3.78 -8.31
C PHE A 149 -10.27 4.68 -9.42
N GLU A 150 -11.15 5.24 -10.24
CA GLU A 150 -10.81 6.13 -11.35
C GLU A 150 -10.14 7.41 -10.84
N MET A 151 -10.65 7.96 -9.73
CA MET A 151 -10.07 9.15 -9.11
C MET A 151 -8.72 8.86 -8.46
N TYR A 152 -8.51 7.68 -7.88
CA TYR A 152 -7.30 7.38 -7.13
C TYR A 152 -6.02 7.54 -7.95
N TRP A 153 -6.00 7.01 -9.17
CA TRP A 153 -4.81 7.12 -10.02
C TRP A 153 -4.55 8.59 -10.41
N GLY A 154 -5.49 9.23 -11.10
CA GLY A 154 -5.28 10.58 -11.63
C GLY A 154 -5.13 11.66 -10.56
N ASN A 155 -5.87 11.54 -9.44
CA ASN A 155 -5.87 12.59 -8.42
C ASN A 155 -4.80 12.42 -7.35
N ILE A 156 -4.26 11.22 -7.15
CA ILE A 156 -3.27 10.94 -6.09
C ILE A 156 -1.97 10.42 -6.71
N ILE A 157 -2.01 9.28 -7.41
CA ILE A 157 -0.80 8.60 -7.88
C ILE A 157 -0.07 9.41 -8.95
N ALA A 158 -0.79 9.90 -9.97
CA ALA A 158 -0.19 10.71 -11.02
C ALA A 158 0.46 11.98 -10.44
N ARG A 159 -0.20 12.63 -9.48
CA ARG A 159 0.35 13.83 -8.81
C ARG A 159 1.58 13.54 -7.96
N ILE A 160 1.65 12.36 -7.33
CA ILE A 160 2.85 11.91 -6.63
C ILE A 160 3.98 11.72 -7.64
N ILE A 161 3.74 11.03 -8.75
CA ILE A 161 4.73 10.79 -9.81
C ILE A 161 5.24 12.10 -10.43
N ASP A 162 4.35 13.08 -10.61
CA ASP A 162 4.68 14.40 -11.17
C ASP A 162 5.38 15.34 -10.15
N SER A 163 5.48 14.94 -8.89
CA SER A 163 6.10 15.77 -7.84
C SER A 163 7.62 15.81 -7.96
N VAL A 164 8.23 16.90 -7.50
CA VAL A 164 9.70 17.02 -7.43
C VAL A 164 10.32 15.93 -6.56
N TRP A 165 9.62 15.54 -5.49
CA TRP A 165 10.07 14.51 -4.56
C TRP A 165 10.17 13.13 -5.22
N TRP A 166 9.31 12.82 -6.20
CA TRP A 166 9.43 11.58 -6.99
C TRP A 166 10.75 11.47 -7.72
N SER A 167 11.24 12.59 -8.24
CA SER A 167 12.49 12.69 -9.00
C SER A 167 13.72 12.85 -8.10
N SER A 168 13.56 12.78 -6.77
CA SER A 168 14.68 12.89 -5.84
C SER A 168 15.69 11.77 -6.05
N PRO A 169 17.01 12.07 -5.98
CA PRO A 169 18.03 11.05 -6.14
C PRO A 169 17.91 9.99 -5.05
N ARG A 170 18.22 8.75 -5.41
CA ARG A 170 18.31 7.65 -4.43
C ARG A 170 19.39 8.02 -3.39
N PRO A 171 19.07 8.01 -2.09
CA PRO A 171 20.04 8.30 -1.04
C PRO A 171 21.02 7.14 -0.84
N ASN A 172 22.11 7.42 -0.13
CA ASN A 172 23.22 6.48 0.04
C ASN A 172 23.25 5.79 1.41
N THR A 173 22.43 6.24 2.37
CA THR A 173 22.34 5.58 3.67
C THR A 173 21.27 4.49 3.62
N PRO A 174 21.48 3.33 4.28
CA PRO A 174 20.54 2.21 4.18
C PRO A 174 19.11 2.56 4.60
N ILE A 175 18.95 3.38 5.65
CA ILE A 175 17.64 3.75 6.19
C ILE A 175 16.87 4.69 5.26
N GLU A 176 17.55 5.70 4.72
CA GLU A 176 16.95 6.63 3.76
C GLU A 176 16.65 5.92 2.45
N GLU A 177 17.50 4.98 2.03
CA GLU A 177 17.30 4.18 0.84
C GLU A 177 16.05 3.30 0.97
N GLN A 178 15.86 2.67 2.12
CA GLN A 178 14.66 1.90 2.41
C GLN A 178 13.40 2.78 2.41
N ALA A 179 13.47 3.96 3.03
CA ALA A 179 12.38 4.94 2.98
C ALA A 179 12.10 5.41 1.54
N TRP A 180 13.14 5.64 0.73
CA TRP A 180 13.02 6.02 -0.68
C TRP A 180 12.38 4.92 -1.53
N ASN A 181 12.69 3.65 -1.24
CA ASN A 181 12.06 2.50 -1.88
C ASN A 181 10.59 2.30 -1.44
N GLY A 182 10.18 2.88 -0.31
CA GLY A 182 8.81 2.84 0.21
C GLY A 182 8.08 4.18 0.12
N ARG A 183 8.63 5.13 -0.64
CA ARG A 183 8.36 6.56 -0.45
C ARG A 183 6.88 6.93 -0.47
N ALA A 184 6.10 6.47 -1.45
CA ALA A 184 4.68 6.79 -1.56
C ALA A 184 3.87 6.20 -0.40
N ALA A 185 4.08 4.94 -0.05
CA ALA A 185 3.39 4.31 1.09
C ALA A 185 3.74 5.00 2.43
N MET A 186 4.94 5.58 2.51
CA MET A 186 5.46 6.31 3.66
C MET A 186 5.13 7.81 3.66
N ILE A 187 4.37 8.32 2.68
CA ILE A 187 4.15 9.76 2.51
C ILE A 187 3.52 10.39 3.77
N ASP A 188 2.68 9.65 4.48
CA ASP A 188 2.10 10.11 5.74
C ASP A 188 3.13 10.18 6.87
N ALA A 189 3.97 9.16 7.02
CA ALA A 189 5.04 9.14 8.01
C ALA A 189 6.13 10.19 7.71
N ILE A 190 6.42 10.46 6.44
CA ILE A 190 7.46 11.41 6.01
C ILE A 190 6.96 12.86 6.12
N PHE A 191 5.78 13.16 5.56
CA PHE A 191 5.30 14.55 5.45
C PHE A 191 4.45 15.00 6.63
N TYR A 192 3.82 14.10 7.39
CA TYR A 192 2.87 14.48 8.44
C TYR A 192 3.38 14.32 9.87
N GLU A 193 4.56 13.74 10.07
CA GLU A 193 5.16 13.56 11.40
C GLU A 193 6.39 14.45 11.68
N GLY A 194 6.78 15.30 10.72
CA GLY A 194 7.78 16.35 10.90
C GLY A 194 9.21 15.82 10.88
N LEU A 195 9.67 15.37 9.71
CA LEU A 195 11.09 15.42 9.35
C LEU A 195 11.33 16.74 8.60
N GLU A 196 11.43 17.83 9.37
CA GLU A 196 12.23 19.02 9.01
C GLU A 196 13.61 18.86 9.65
#